data_AF-A0A1U8LCD5-F1
#
_entry.id   AF-A0A1U8LCD5-F1
#
_cell.length_a   1.000
_cell.length_b   1.000
_cell.length_c   1.000
_cell.angle_alpha   90.00
_cell.angle_beta   90.00
_cell.angle_gamma   90.00
#
_symmetry.space_group_name_H-M   'P 1'
#
loop_
_entity.id
_entity.type
_entity.pdbx_description
1 polymer ?
#
loop_
_entity_poly.entity_id
_entity_poly.type
_entity_poly.pdbx_seq_one_letter_code
_entity_poly.pdbx_strand_id
1 'polypeptide(L)'
;MGNEIGVVLVFPDGDHYPFTSKLDFDCTMGIRATIELKINVLEVYGDFVVMIYQLKGEWETRDPKMIDYRRLVIELIKEFDDITFSYLPQDENQMADAFATLASKEEEKDDHLWYQDILQYVKNRGYPEQATENDKRTLRRLANEYVLDEEILYKRRKDQVLLRCVDAVEAKKNLGRSP
;
A
#
# COMPACT_ATOMS: atom_id res chain seq x y z
N MET A 1 -8.02 4.47 -12.16
CA MET A 1 -8.61 5.07 -10.95
C MET A 1 -8.66 3.96 -9.92
N GLY A 2 -7.67 3.92 -9.03
CA GLY A 2 -7.64 2.95 -7.94
C GLY A 2 -8.53 3.44 -6.81
N ASN A 3 -9.28 2.53 -6.20
CA ASN A 3 -9.97 2.81 -4.95
C ASN A 3 -8.93 2.69 -3.83
N GLU A 4 -8.41 3.82 -3.36
CA GLU A 4 -7.58 3.88 -2.16
C GLU A 4 -8.45 4.30 -0.99
N ILE A 5 -8.27 3.63 0.13
CA ILE A 5 -9.04 3.91 1.34
C ILE A 5 -8.06 4.29 2.44
N GLY A 6 -8.36 5.40 3.11
CA GLY A 6 -7.67 5.87 4.29
C GLY A 6 -8.33 5.29 5.52
N VAL A 7 -7.54 4.74 6.43
CA VAL A 7 -7.98 4.30 7.76
C VAL A 7 -7.22 5.11 8.79
N VAL A 8 -7.90 5.65 9.79
CA VAL A 8 -7.25 6.38 10.89
C VAL A 8 -7.60 5.68 12.19
N LEU A 9 -6.59 5.24 12.94
CA LEU A 9 -6.77 4.83 14.31
C LEU A 9 -6.73 6.06 15.21
N VAL A 10 -7.72 6.18 16.09
CA VAL A 10 -7.81 7.25 17.08
C VAL A 10 -7.74 6.60 18.46
N PHE A 11 -6.73 6.95 19.25
CA PHE A 11 -6.60 6.47 20.62
C PHE A 11 -7.34 7.41 21.59
N PRO A 12 -7.78 6.91 22.77
CA PRO A 12 -8.45 7.74 23.78
C PRO A 12 -7.65 8.96 24.24
N ASP A 13 -6.32 8.87 24.14
CA ASP A 13 -5.39 9.94 24.51
C ASP A 13 -5.33 11.07 23.46
N GLY A 14 -6.06 10.93 22.36
CA GLY A 14 -6.10 11.88 21.24
C GLY A 14 -5.02 11.67 20.17
N ASP A 15 -4.20 10.63 20.32
CA ASP A 15 -3.20 10.27 19.32
C ASP A 15 -3.86 9.64 18.08
N HIS A 16 -3.36 10.04 16.91
CA HIS A 16 -3.86 9.56 15.62
C HIS A 16 -2.77 8.79 14.88
N TYR A 17 -3.11 7.60 14.40
CA TYR A 17 -2.23 6.78 13.58
C TYR A 17 -2.89 6.48 12.22
N PRO A 18 -2.51 7.21 11.15
CA PRO A 18 -3.08 7.00 9.82
C PRO A 18 -2.47 5.79 9.11
N PHE A 19 -3.29 5.10 8.33
CA PHE A 19 -2.92 4.01 7.43
C PHE A 19 -3.59 4.23 6.07
N THR A 20 -2.90 3.85 4.99
CA THR A 20 -3.42 3.92 3.63
C THR A 20 -3.20 2.56 2.96
N SER A 21 -4.21 2.07 2.25
CA SER A 21 -4.16 0.77 1.58
C SER A 21 -4.88 0.84 0.23
N LYS A 22 -4.49 -0.07 -0.66
CA LYS A 22 -4.93 -0.11 -2.06
C LYS A 22 -5.31 -1.53 -2.43
N LEU A 23 -6.52 -1.94 -2.06
CA LEU A 23 -7.14 -3.21 -2.45
C LEU A 23 -8.60 -3.17 -2.02
N ASP A 24 -9.56 -3.47 -2.90
CA ASP A 24 -11.03 -3.29 -2.81
C ASP A 24 -11.81 -3.69 -1.51
N PHE A 25 -11.24 -3.74 -0.30
CA PHE A 25 -11.82 -4.30 0.93
C PHE A 25 -11.08 -3.85 2.23
N ASP A 26 -10.91 -2.54 2.44
CA ASP A 26 -9.95 -1.95 3.39
C ASP A 26 -10.27 -2.03 4.89
N CYS A 27 -11.52 -2.27 5.32
CA CYS A 27 -11.82 -2.35 6.76
C CYS A 27 -11.06 -3.51 7.43
N THR A 28 -10.81 -4.60 6.70
CA THR A 28 -10.10 -5.76 7.25
C THR A 28 -8.63 -5.46 7.58
N MET A 29 -7.97 -4.58 6.83
CA MET A 29 -6.59 -4.17 7.08
C MET A 29 -6.49 -3.30 8.33
N GLY A 30 -7.41 -2.35 8.49
CA GLY A 30 -7.52 -1.54 9.71
C GLY A 30 -7.72 -2.40 10.95
N ILE A 31 -8.66 -3.34 10.89
CA ILE A 31 -8.91 -4.29 11.99
C ILE A 31 -7.67 -5.16 12.28
N ARG A 32 -7.00 -5.69 11.25
CA ARG A 32 -5.78 -6.49 11.44
C ARG A 32 -4.65 -5.71 12.12
N ALA A 33 -4.44 -4.47 11.73
CA ALA A 33 -3.44 -3.60 12.37
C ALA A 33 -3.75 -3.43 13.87
N THR A 34 -5.03 -3.29 14.24
CA THR A 34 -5.41 -3.19 15.66
C THR A 34 -5.17 -4.48 16.46
N ILE A 35 -5.32 -5.64 15.83
CA ILE A 35 -4.96 -6.95 16.45
C ILE A 35 -3.46 -7.01 16.72
N GLU A 36 -2.63 -6.60 15.75
CA GLU A 36 -1.17 -6.56 15.92
C GLU A 36 -0.74 -5.61 17.04
N LEU A 37 -1.47 -4.50 17.21
CA LEU A 37 -1.29 -3.54 18.30
C LEU A 37 -1.86 -4.02 19.65
N LYS A 38 -2.44 -5.23 19.71
CA LYS A 38 -3.07 -5.82 20.91
C LYS A 38 -4.14 -4.92 21.51
N ILE A 39 -4.93 -4.27 20.65
CA ILE A 39 -6.11 -3.52 21.05
C ILE A 39 -7.25 -4.52 21.26
N ASN A 40 -7.89 -4.48 22.42
CA ASN A 40 -8.93 -5.44 22.79
C ASN A 40 -10.35 -4.87 22.63
N VAL A 41 -10.49 -3.54 22.58
CA VAL A 41 -11.76 -2.83 22.39
C VAL A 41 -11.63 -1.90 21.21
N LEU A 42 -12.50 -2.04 20.21
CA LEU A 42 -12.41 -1.28 18.97
C LEU A 42 -13.76 -0.68 18.57
N GLU A 43 -13.78 0.60 18.21
CA GLU A 43 -14.92 1.21 17.53
C GLU A 43 -14.53 1.57 16.10
N VAL A 44 -15.27 1.03 15.15
CA VAL A 44 -15.01 1.19 13.72
C VAL A 44 -16.04 2.14 13.13
N TYR A 45 -15.56 3.24 12.56
CA TYR A 45 -16.35 4.21 11.83
C TYR A 45 -16.12 4.05 10.32
N GLY A 46 -17.19 4.08 9.54
CA GLY A 46 -17.07 4.01 8.08
C GLY A 46 -18.34 4.39 7.34
N ASP A 47 -18.19 4.69 6.06
CA ASP A 47 -19.26 5.05 5.12
C ASP A 47 -19.84 3.83 4.38
N PHE A 48 -19.28 2.63 4.58
CA PHE A 48 -19.72 1.36 4.02
C PHE A 48 -21.05 0.87 4.63
N VAL A 49 -22.11 1.64 4.42
CA VAL A 49 -23.49 1.44 4.92
C VAL A 49 -23.93 -0.03 4.81
N VAL A 50 -23.75 -0.61 3.62
CA VAL A 50 -24.17 -1.99 3.33
C VAL A 50 -23.42 -3.01 4.20
N MET A 51 -22.14 -2.78 4.48
CA MET A 51 -21.33 -3.65 5.33
C MET A 51 -21.76 -3.55 6.80
N ILE A 52 -21.97 -2.33 7.29
CA ILE A 52 -22.38 -2.08 8.68
C ILE A 52 -23.71 -2.78 8.96
N TYR A 53 -24.70 -2.63 8.07
CA TYR A 53 -25.99 -3.28 8.25
C TYR A 53 -25.93 -4.81 8.12
N GLN A 54 -25.01 -5.37 7.31
CA GLN A 54 -24.79 -6.82 7.23
C GLN A 54 -24.11 -7.39 8.48
N LEU A 55 -23.16 -6.66 9.06
CA LEU A 55 -22.49 -7.05 10.31
C LEU A 55 -23.45 -7.00 11.50
N LYS A 56 -24.36 -6.03 11.52
CA LYS A 56 -25.48 -5.97 12.47
C LYS A 56 -26.51 -7.09 12.29
N GLY A 57 -26.43 -7.84 11.18
CA GLY A 57 -27.38 -8.90 10.84
C GLY A 57 -28.73 -8.38 10.37
N GLU A 58 -28.84 -7.09 10.06
CA GLU A 58 -30.08 -6.47 9.60
C GLU A 58 -30.31 -6.71 8.11
N TRP A 59 -29.22 -6.86 7.33
CA TRP A 59 -29.27 -6.99 5.87
C TRP A 59 -28.49 -8.25 5.41
N GLU A 60 -28.94 -8.86 4.31
CA GLU A 60 -28.25 -9.99 3.66
C GLU A 60 -27.91 -9.65 2.21
N THR A 61 -26.78 -10.19 1.71
CA THR A 61 -26.35 -10.05 0.31
C THR A 61 -26.23 -11.40 -0.35
N ARG A 62 -26.50 -11.43 -1.66
CA ARG A 62 -26.30 -12.60 -2.53
C ARG A 62 -25.01 -12.51 -3.34
N ASP A 63 -24.27 -11.42 -3.22
CA ASP A 63 -22.99 -11.24 -3.89
C ASP A 63 -21.94 -12.16 -3.21
N PRO A 64 -21.35 -13.13 -3.94
CA PRO A 64 -20.38 -14.06 -3.36
C PRO A 64 -19.15 -13.37 -2.75
N LYS A 65 -18.66 -12.28 -3.34
CA LYS A 65 -17.51 -11.54 -2.82
C LYS A 65 -17.85 -10.88 -1.49
N MET A 66 -19.05 -10.33 -1.38
CA MET A 66 -19.50 -9.68 -0.15
C MET A 66 -19.77 -10.70 0.97
N ILE A 67 -20.25 -11.90 0.62
CA ILE A 67 -20.37 -13.03 1.55
C ILE A 67 -18.99 -13.43 2.09
N ASP A 68 -18.00 -13.58 1.21
CA ASP A 68 -16.63 -13.91 1.61
C ASP A 68 -16.02 -12.83 2.51
N TYR A 69 -16.23 -11.56 2.17
CA TYR A 69 -15.74 -10.44 2.97
C TYR A 69 -16.41 -10.39 4.35
N ARG A 70 -17.74 -10.55 4.43
CA ARG A 70 -18.46 -10.63 5.72
C ARG A 70 -17.89 -11.75 6.60
N ARG A 71 -17.60 -12.92 6.01
CA ARG A 71 -16.99 -14.05 6.74
C ARG A 71 -15.62 -13.68 7.32
N LEU A 72 -14.76 -13.02 6.53
CA LEU A 72 -13.44 -12.57 7.00
C LEU A 72 -13.56 -11.58 8.16
N VAL A 73 -14.45 -10.60 8.08
CA VAL A 73 -14.65 -9.61 9.15
C VAL A 73 -15.19 -10.27 10.42
N ILE A 74 -16.13 -11.20 10.30
CA ILE A 74 -16.64 -11.98 11.45
C ILE A 74 -15.54 -12.81 12.12
N GLU A 75 -14.59 -13.36 11.37
CA GLU A 75 -13.45 -14.06 11.95
C GLU A 75 -12.54 -13.10 12.74
N LEU A 76 -12.27 -11.91 12.21
CA LEU A 76 -11.45 -10.91 12.89
C LEU A 76 -12.13 -10.35 14.16
N ILE A 77 -13.44 -10.15 14.13
CA ILE A 77 -14.24 -9.67 15.28
C ILE A 77 -14.04 -10.54 16.52
N LYS A 78 -13.82 -11.85 16.35
CA LYS A 78 -13.66 -12.80 17.47
C LYS A 78 -12.40 -12.58 18.30
N GLU A 79 -11.43 -11.85 17.77
CA GLU A 79 -10.16 -11.54 18.45
C GLU A 79 -10.29 -10.35 19.42
N PHE A 80 -11.43 -9.65 19.43
CA PHE A 80 -11.69 -8.50 20.29
C PHE A 80 -12.64 -8.87 21.44
N ASP A 81 -12.43 -8.25 22.60
CA ASP A 81 -13.34 -8.36 23.75
C ASP A 81 -14.65 -7.61 23.48
N ASP A 82 -14.56 -6.46 22.80
CA ASP A 82 -15.71 -5.69 22.33
C ASP A 82 -15.37 -4.95 21.03
N ILE A 83 -16.30 -4.97 20.07
CA ILE A 83 -16.17 -4.24 18.81
C ILE A 83 -17.51 -3.71 18.33
N THR A 84 -17.52 -2.43 17.99
CA THR A 84 -18.73 -1.73 17.53
C THR A 84 -18.52 -1.10 16.15
N PHE A 85 -19.58 -1.08 15.36
CA PHE A 85 -19.57 -0.51 14.01
C PHE A 85 -20.59 0.63 13.92
N SER A 86 -20.08 1.82 13.67
CA SER A 86 -20.84 3.06 13.61
C SER A 86 -20.78 3.64 12.20
N TYR A 87 -21.95 4.01 11.66
CA TYR A 87 -21.99 4.70 10.37
C TYR A 87 -21.53 6.14 10.60
N LEU A 88 -20.54 6.57 9.81
CA LEU A 88 -20.06 7.94 9.81
C LEU A 88 -20.39 8.59 8.46
N PRO A 89 -21.20 9.65 8.43
CA PRO A 89 -21.45 10.42 7.21
C PRO A 89 -20.15 10.95 6.59
N GLN A 90 -20.13 11.06 5.26
CA GLN A 90 -18.91 11.44 4.52
C GLN A 90 -18.34 12.80 4.94
N ASP A 91 -19.20 13.74 5.33
CA ASP A 91 -18.81 15.06 5.84
C ASP A 91 -18.10 15.01 7.20
N GLU A 92 -18.22 13.92 7.95
CA GLU A 92 -17.46 13.68 9.19
C GLU A 92 -16.23 12.79 8.93
N ASN A 93 -16.19 12.05 7.82
CA ASN A 93 -15.06 11.20 7.40
C ASN A 93 -13.94 11.96 6.66
N GLN A 94 -13.96 13.31 6.68
CA GLN A 94 -13.04 14.15 5.91
C GLN A 94 -11.56 13.86 6.16
N MET A 95 -11.20 13.39 7.35
CA MET A 95 -9.81 13.04 7.67
C MET A 95 -9.36 11.79 6.91
N ALA A 96 -10.16 10.72 6.93
CA ALA A 96 -9.86 9.50 6.18
C ALA A 96 -9.90 9.76 4.66
N ASP A 97 -10.87 10.55 4.18
CA ASP A 97 -10.97 10.96 2.78
C ASP A 97 -9.77 11.82 2.35
N ALA A 98 -9.29 12.72 3.22
CA ALA A 98 -8.08 13.50 2.97
C ALA A 98 -6.84 12.60 2.90
N PHE A 99 -6.72 11.60 3.78
CA PHE A 99 -5.61 10.63 3.71
C PHE A 99 -5.67 9.74 2.47
N ALA A 100 -6.85 9.26 2.07
CA ALA A 100 -7.04 8.53 0.81
C ALA A 100 -6.66 9.41 -0.41
N THR A 101 -7.03 10.69 -0.36
CA THR A 101 -6.69 11.67 -1.40
C THR A 101 -5.19 12.00 -1.41
N LEU A 102 -4.53 12.02 -0.24
CA LEU A 102 -3.09 12.23 -0.14
C LEU A 102 -2.32 11.02 -0.64
N ALA A 103 -2.71 9.80 -0.26
CA ALA A 103 -2.12 8.57 -0.77
C ALA A 103 -2.20 8.50 -2.30
N SER A 104 -3.35 8.84 -2.86
CA SER A 104 -3.56 8.78 -4.32
C SER A 104 -2.78 9.86 -5.06
N LYS A 105 -2.43 10.96 -4.39
CA LYS A 105 -1.52 11.99 -4.91
C LYS A 105 -0.05 11.65 -4.71
N GLU A 106 0.31 10.89 -3.69
CA GLU A 106 1.68 10.41 -3.48
C GLU A 106 2.06 9.34 -4.52
N GLU A 107 1.09 8.57 -5.03
CA GLU A 107 1.33 7.59 -6.09
C GLU A 107 1.63 8.15 -7.48
N GLU A 108 1.40 9.43 -7.76
CA GLU A 108 1.89 10.03 -9.02
C GLU A 108 3.43 10.18 -9.03
N LYS A 109 4.14 9.84 -7.95
CA LYS A 109 5.60 9.93 -7.88
C LYS A 109 6.38 8.66 -7.53
N ASP A 110 5.74 7.53 -7.18
CA ASP A 110 6.48 6.32 -6.74
C ASP A 110 6.13 5.03 -7.51
N ASP A 111 5.75 5.16 -8.78
CA ASP A 111 5.97 4.12 -9.80
C ASP A 111 7.34 4.31 -10.49
N HIS A 112 8.20 5.19 -9.95
CA HIS A 112 9.56 5.34 -10.47
C HIS A 112 10.36 4.11 -10.03
N LEU A 113 10.64 3.23 -10.98
CA LEU A 113 11.47 2.06 -10.73
C LEU A 113 12.73 2.53 -10.00
N TRP A 114 13.12 1.90 -8.89
CA TRP A 114 14.26 2.35 -8.08
C TRP A 114 15.57 2.51 -8.89
N TYR A 115 15.65 1.84 -10.04
CA TYR A 115 16.77 1.89 -10.99
C TYR A 115 16.50 2.78 -12.21
N GLN A 116 15.38 3.51 -12.29
CA GLN A 116 14.99 4.31 -13.46
C GLN A 116 15.95 5.47 -13.72
N ASP A 117 16.41 6.15 -12.67
CA ASP A 117 17.43 7.20 -12.78
C ASP A 117 18.75 6.62 -13.32
N ILE A 118 19.10 5.40 -12.89
CA ILE A 118 20.30 4.69 -13.35
C ILE A 118 20.12 4.28 -14.81
N LEU A 119 18.96 3.73 -15.16
CA LEU A 119 18.60 3.31 -16.51
C LEU A 119 18.66 4.49 -17.48
N GLN A 120 18.01 5.61 -17.13
CA GLN A 120 18.03 6.83 -17.93
C GLN A 120 19.47 7.34 -18.10
N TYR A 121 20.23 7.41 -17.02
CA TYR A 121 21.62 7.86 -17.08
C TYR A 121 22.50 6.94 -17.95
N VAL A 122 22.35 5.62 -17.85
CA VAL A 122 23.11 4.67 -18.69
C VAL A 122 22.68 4.77 -20.15
N LYS A 123 21.39 4.96 -20.43
CA LYS A 123 20.81 5.03 -21.79
C LYS A 123 21.20 6.31 -22.54
N ASN A 124 21.06 7.48 -21.91
CA ASN A 124 21.23 8.77 -22.59
C ASN A 124 22.04 9.82 -21.81
N ARG A 125 22.68 9.44 -20.70
CA ARG A 125 23.39 10.37 -19.79
C ARG A 125 22.50 11.47 -19.21
N GLY A 126 21.19 11.26 -19.20
CA GLY A 126 20.20 12.15 -18.61
C GLY A 126 20.22 12.08 -17.08
N TYR A 127 19.89 13.21 -16.45
CA TYR A 127 19.75 13.31 -14.99
C TYR A 127 18.30 13.65 -14.64
N PRO A 128 17.83 13.29 -13.44
CA PRO A 128 16.53 13.74 -12.94
C PRO A 128 16.48 15.28 -12.91
N GLU A 129 15.32 15.86 -13.25
CA GLU A 129 15.16 17.32 -13.34
C GLU A 129 15.48 18.05 -12.03
N GLN A 130 15.30 17.36 -10.90
CA GLN A 130 15.46 17.91 -9.55
C GLN A 130 16.80 17.53 -8.90
N ALA A 131 17.69 16.84 -9.62
CA ALA A 131 18.93 16.30 -9.05
C ALA A 131 19.95 17.40 -8.72
N THR A 132 20.46 17.39 -7.48
CA THR A 132 21.57 18.25 -7.07
C THR A 132 22.89 17.78 -7.68
N GLU A 133 23.93 18.62 -7.68
CA GLU A 133 25.26 18.20 -8.17
C GLU A 133 25.86 17.02 -7.40
N ASN A 134 25.51 16.87 -6.13
CA ASN A 134 25.92 15.72 -5.34
C ASN A 134 25.20 14.44 -5.82
N ASP A 135 23.90 14.52 -6.11
CA ASP A 135 23.12 13.38 -6.63
C ASP A 135 23.64 12.96 -8.00
N LYS A 136 23.92 13.92 -8.90
CA LYS A 136 24.53 13.65 -10.20
C LYS A 136 25.91 13.00 -10.08
N ARG A 137 26.70 13.36 -9.07
CA ARG A 137 28.00 12.73 -8.79
C ARG A 137 27.84 11.30 -8.29
N THR A 138 26.88 11.07 -7.39
CA THR A 138 26.56 9.73 -6.88
C THR A 138 26.06 8.82 -7.99
N LEU A 139 25.14 9.30 -8.83
CA LEU A 139 24.58 8.57 -9.97
C LEU A 139 25.68 8.16 -10.97
N ARG A 140 26.60 9.07 -11.29
CA ARG A 140 27.78 8.79 -12.13
C ARG A 140 28.64 7.64 -11.60
N ARG A 141 28.85 7.58 -10.28
CA ARG A 141 29.65 6.53 -9.65
C ARG A 141 28.92 5.21 -9.66
N LEU A 142 27.64 5.23 -9.26
CA LEU A 142 26.77 4.07 -9.18
C LEU A 142 26.61 3.42 -10.55
N ALA A 143 26.36 4.20 -11.61
CA ALA A 143 26.13 3.71 -12.96
C ALA A 143 27.30 2.90 -13.56
N ASN A 144 28.54 3.06 -13.05
CA ASN A 144 29.67 2.23 -13.48
C ASN A 144 29.54 0.75 -13.07
N GLU A 145 28.70 0.46 -12.07
CA GLU A 145 28.38 -0.91 -11.65
C GLU A 145 27.31 -1.54 -12.53
N TYR A 146 26.71 -0.81 -13.47
CA TYR A 146 25.57 -1.27 -14.25
C TYR A 146 25.91 -1.35 -15.75
N VAL A 147 25.25 -2.27 -16.44
CA VAL A 147 25.33 -2.48 -17.89
C VAL A 147 23.92 -2.53 -18.42
N LEU A 148 23.69 -1.83 -19.53
CA LEU A 148 22.44 -1.92 -20.29
C LEU A 148 22.64 -2.89 -21.44
N ASP A 149 21.76 -3.88 -21.53
CA ASP A 149 21.69 -4.81 -22.65
C ASP A 149 20.28 -4.75 -23.24
N GLU A 150 20.20 -4.32 -24.51
CA GLU A 150 18.98 -3.89 -25.19
C GLU A 150 18.21 -2.80 -24.42
N GLU A 151 17.30 -3.21 -23.53
CA GLU A 151 16.49 -2.34 -22.66
C GLU A 151 16.48 -2.81 -21.20
N ILE A 152 17.30 -3.81 -20.87
CA ILE A 152 17.35 -4.43 -19.55
C ILE A 152 18.62 -4.02 -18.82
N LEU A 153 18.46 -3.50 -17.60
CA LEU A 153 19.57 -3.07 -16.77
C LEU A 153 20.09 -4.23 -15.91
N TYR A 154 21.40 -4.45 -15.96
CA TYR A 154 22.09 -5.47 -15.16
C TYR A 154 23.10 -4.83 -14.23
N LYS A 155 23.15 -5.29 -12.98
CA LYS A 155 24.22 -4.96 -12.04
C LYS A 155 25.36 -5.95 -12.16
N ARG A 156 26.58 -5.44 -12.36
CA ARG A 156 27.82 -6.23 -12.42
C ARG A 156 28.36 -6.47 -11.01
N ARG A 157 28.59 -7.73 -10.67
CA ARG A 157 29.23 -8.15 -9.42
C ARG A 157 30.75 -8.30 -9.61
N LYS A 158 31.50 -8.41 -8.51
CA LYS A 158 32.97 -8.54 -8.52
C LYS A 158 33.45 -9.85 -9.17
N ASP A 159 32.60 -10.86 -9.18
CA ASP A 159 32.78 -12.18 -9.80
C ASP A 159 32.38 -12.21 -11.29
N GLN A 160 32.10 -11.04 -11.90
CA GLN A 160 31.60 -10.86 -13.27
C GLN A 160 30.18 -11.39 -13.53
N VAL A 161 29.45 -11.81 -12.49
CA VAL A 161 28.04 -12.19 -12.64
C VAL A 161 27.18 -10.94 -12.87
N LEU A 162 26.25 -11.03 -13.82
CA LEU A 162 25.26 -9.99 -14.12
C LEU A 162 23.93 -10.32 -13.45
N LEU A 163 23.44 -9.42 -12.60
CA LEU A 163 22.15 -9.55 -11.92
C LEU A 163 21.15 -8.61 -12.56
N ARG A 164 20.04 -9.15 -13.08
CA ARG A 164 18.99 -8.35 -13.71
C ARG A 164 18.28 -7.49 -12.66
N CYS A 165 18.12 -6.20 -12.97
CA CYS A 165 17.29 -5.32 -12.17
C CYS A 165 15.82 -5.64 -12.46
N VAL A 166 15.03 -5.82 -11.40
CA VAL A 166 13.60 -6.12 -11.47
C VAL A 166 12.84 -5.18 -10.56
N ASP A 167 11.59 -4.89 -10.93
CA ASP A 167 10.67 -4.15 -10.09
C ASP A 167 10.07 -5.04 -8.98
N ALA A 168 9.38 -4.40 -8.03
CA ALA A 168 8.80 -5.10 -6.89
C ALA A 168 7.68 -6.09 -7.30
N VAL A 169 6.97 -5.82 -8.39
CA VAL A 169 5.88 -6.67 -8.90
C VAL A 169 6.46 -7.93 -9.55
N GLU A 170 7.51 -7.78 -10.36
CA GLU A 170 8.22 -8.85 -11.02
C GLU A 170 8.99 -9.72 -10.02
N ALA A 171 9.64 -9.11 -9.03
CA ALA A 171 10.29 -9.84 -7.94
C ALA A 171 9.32 -10.77 -7.19
N LYS A 172 8.13 -10.27 -6.85
CA LYS A 172 7.06 -11.06 -6.19
C LYS A 172 6.59 -12.23 -7.05
N LYS A 173 6.42 -12.03 -8.36
CA LYS A 173 6.06 -13.11 -9.30
C LYS A 173 7.14 -14.19 -9.40
N ASN A 174 8.41 -13.80 -9.36
CA ASN A 174 9.54 -14.73 -9.45
C ASN A 174 9.70 -15.58 -8.18
N LEU A 175 9.44 -15.01 -7.00
CA LEU A 175 9.50 -15.75 -5.72
C LEU A 175 8.35 -16.77 -5.54
N GLY A 176 7.22 -16.59 -6.24
CA GLY A 176 6.11 -17.54 -6.26
C GLY A 176 6.26 -18.72 -7.23
N ARG A 177 7.33 -18.73 -8.05
CA ARG A 177 7.71 -19.85 -8.93
C ARG A 177 8.97 -20.52 -8.39
N SER A 178 8.83 -21.28 -7.31
CA SER A 178 9.78 -22.37 -7.05
C SER A 178 9.30 -23.62 -7.80
N PRO A 179 10.19 -24.40 -8.44
CA PRO A 179 9.85 -25.65 -9.11
C PRO A 179 9.33 -26.72 -8.14
#